data_AF-A0AAT9IZG2-F1
#
_entry.id   AF-A0AAT9IZG2-F1
#
_cell.length_a   1.000
_cell.length_b   1.000
_cell.length_c   1.000
_cell.angle_alpha   90.00
_cell.angle_beta   90.00
_cell.angle_gamma   90.00
#
_symmetry.space_group_name_H-M   'P 1'
#
loop_
_entity.id
_entity.type
_entity.pdbx_description
1 polymer ?
#
loop_
_entity_poly.entity_id
_entity_poly.type
_entity_poly.pdbx_seq_one_letter_code
_entity_poly.pdbx_strand_id
1 'polypeptide(L)'
;MALPASKTPESQGDDSHGAGGFEAAMAGELEPKLINLMQQSEALVALMRGFFQQLDKRRSDEFSIIAGYIAKAKEEIRDMRPHDISQERIPTAGAELEAITRDTENATHNIMNCAEAMMGFSIKDFGDDPKAYKAAVDDEVMKIFEACSFQDITGQRVSKVVNVLKQIEERVGRLANTLGIEDGSPREMTAEEKRAHDLLLNGPAIGGPETKQDAIDAMFDEAPAFEAPIKADALADKAPAPAPVAKAPEPAPTPKPAPAPAPVAKAPEPAPAPKPALAPAPAPAPQEAAGNSQDDIDSMFDIPEEDMGKTNSQDDIDALFD
;
A
#
# COMPACT_ATOMS: atom_id res chain seq x y z
N MET A 1 -20.01 35.23 106.35
CA MET A 1 -19.35 34.43 107.41
C MET A 1 -17.86 34.44 107.11
N ALA A 2 -17.07 34.99 108.04
CA ALA A 2 -15.60 34.98 108.16
C ALA A 2 -14.71 35.60 107.04
N LEU A 3 -14.17 36.78 107.34
CA LEU A 3 -12.75 37.12 107.08
C LEU A 3 -11.88 36.34 108.10
N PRO A 4 -10.56 36.16 107.89
CA PRO A 4 -9.64 37.20 108.37
C PRO A 4 -8.40 37.47 107.49
N ALA A 5 -7.90 38.68 107.67
CA ALA A 5 -6.61 39.19 107.22
C ALA A 5 -5.43 38.56 107.99
N SER A 6 -4.22 38.58 107.41
CA SER A 6 -3.13 39.48 107.85
C SER A 6 -1.72 38.99 107.44
N LYS A 7 -0.84 40.00 107.29
CA LYS A 7 0.64 40.01 107.36
C LYS A 7 1.43 39.96 106.05
N THR A 8 1.80 41.16 105.60
CA THR A 8 3.17 41.49 105.19
C THR A 8 4.14 41.40 106.39
N PRO A 9 5.45 41.24 106.13
CA PRO A 9 6.31 42.43 106.22
C PRO A 9 7.39 42.52 105.13
N GLU A 10 7.94 43.73 105.05
CA GLU A 10 8.98 44.22 104.14
C GLU A 10 10.34 43.52 104.28
N SER A 11 11.11 43.53 103.19
CA SER A 11 12.59 43.49 103.24
C SER A 11 13.15 44.21 102.02
N GLN A 12 13.79 45.34 102.26
CA GLN A 12 14.64 46.06 101.31
C GLN A 12 15.81 45.20 100.83
N GLY A 13 16.15 45.37 99.56
CA GLY A 13 17.37 44.89 98.92
C GLY A 13 17.62 45.76 97.69
N ASP A 14 18.41 46.81 97.90
CA ASP A 14 18.99 47.66 96.88
C ASP A 14 20.08 46.86 96.16
N ASP A 15 20.00 46.70 94.83
CA ASP A 15 21.16 46.50 93.96
C ASP A 15 20.77 46.57 92.47
N SER A 16 20.97 47.77 91.92
CA SER A 16 21.76 48.08 90.73
C SER A 16 21.85 47.10 89.52
N HIS A 17 21.79 47.72 88.34
CA HIS A 17 22.31 47.32 87.01
C HIS A 17 21.33 46.81 85.95
N GLY A 18 21.31 47.56 84.85
CA GLY A 18 20.41 47.43 83.72
C GLY A 18 20.47 46.08 83.00
N ALA A 19 19.28 45.53 82.74
CA ALA A 19 19.06 44.46 81.77
C ALA A 19 17.81 44.68 80.90
N GLY A 20 16.94 45.64 81.22
CA GLY A 20 15.69 45.89 80.46
C GLY A 20 15.87 46.67 79.14
N GLY A 21 17.05 47.25 78.90
CA GLY A 21 17.32 48.01 77.67
C GLY A 21 17.68 47.13 76.47
N PHE A 22 18.25 45.94 76.69
CA PHE A 22 18.66 45.04 75.61
C PHE A 22 17.49 44.24 75.03
N GLU A 23 16.50 43.88 75.86
CA GLU A 23 15.34 43.07 75.45
C GLU A 23 14.31 43.90 74.66
N ALA A 24 14.07 45.15 75.06
CA ALA A 24 13.23 46.09 74.30
C ALA A 24 13.90 46.55 72.99
N ALA A 25 15.22 46.71 72.97
CA ALA A 25 15.97 47.03 71.75
C ALA A 25 16.01 45.85 70.76
N MET A 26 16.15 44.62 71.26
CA MET A 26 16.10 43.42 70.41
C MET A 26 14.68 43.16 69.87
N ALA A 27 13.64 43.43 70.66
CA ALA A 27 12.23 43.37 70.21
C ALA A 27 11.90 44.44 69.16
N GLY A 28 12.39 45.68 69.35
CA GLY A 28 12.25 46.77 68.36
C GLY A 28 13.02 46.55 67.06
N GLU A 29 14.08 45.73 67.07
CA GLU A 29 14.76 45.25 65.85
C GLU A 29 14.09 44.03 65.21
N LEU A 30 13.40 43.18 65.99
CA LEU A 30 12.73 41.99 65.49
C LEU A 30 11.44 42.32 64.73
N GLU A 31 10.67 43.31 65.19
CA GLU A 31 9.45 43.79 64.51
C GLU A 31 9.68 44.18 63.04
N PRO A 32 10.64 45.07 62.69
CA PRO A 32 10.92 45.42 61.30
C PRO A 32 11.48 44.25 60.48
N LYS A 33 12.23 43.33 61.10
CA LYS A 33 12.71 42.10 60.44
C LYS A 33 11.55 41.14 60.13
N LEU A 34 10.58 41.01 61.02
CA LEU A 34 9.40 40.15 60.84
C LEU A 34 8.45 40.72 59.77
N ILE A 35 8.27 42.05 59.76
CA ILE A 35 7.52 42.77 58.71
C ILE A 35 8.21 42.59 57.35
N ASN A 36 9.55 42.69 57.30
CA ASN A 36 10.30 42.46 56.06
C ASN A 36 10.17 41.01 55.58
N LEU A 37 10.22 40.02 56.47
CA LEU A 37 10.00 38.61 56.15
C LEU A 37 8.58 38.36 55.62
N MET A 38 7.55 38.97 56.22
CA MET A 38 6.18 38.90 55.71
C MET A 38 6.06 39.53 54.32
N GLN A 39 6.64 40.71 54.10
CA GLN A 39 6.65 41.37 52.80
C GLN A 39 7.40 40.56 51.72
N GLN A 40 8.53 39.94 52.07
CA GLN A 40 9.25 39.04 51.17
C GLN A 40 8.45 37.78 50.86
N SER A 41 7.76 37.20 51.85
CA SER A 41 6.89 36.05 51.64
C SER A 41 5.69 36.37 50.74
N GLU A 42 5.09 37.55 50.90
CA GLU A 42 3.99 38.04 50.08
C GLU A 42 4.45 38.30 48.63
N ALA A 43 5.63 38.90 48.47
CA ALA A 43 6.25 39.10 47.15
C ALA A 43 6.55 37.76 46.44
N LEU A 44 7.06 36.76 47.17
CA LEU A 44 7.30 35.42 46.64
C LEU A 44 6.00 34.73 46.21
N VAL A 45 4.95 34.82 47.03
CA VAL A 45 3.62 34.26 46.70
C VAL A 45 3.02 34.95 45.47
N ALA A 46 3.14 36.28 45.37
CA ALA A 46 2.69 37.03 44.20
C ALA A 46 3.46 36.62 42.92
N LEU A 47 4.78 36.44 43.03
CA LEU A 47 5.62 36.00 41.92
C LEU A 47 5.29 34.56 41.48
N MET A 48 5.13 33.63 42.43
CA MET A 48 4.69 32.26 42.13
C MET A 48 3.32 32.24 41.46
N ARG A 49 2.37 33.07 41.94
CA ARG A 49 1.03 33.16 41.34
C ARG A 49 1.09 33.66 39.89
N GLY A 50 1.94 34.65 39.60
CA GLY A 50 2.19 35.13 38.23
C GLY A 50 2.85 34.07 37.35
N PHE A 51 3.84 33.34 37.87
CA PHE A 51 4.49 32.24 37.18
C PHE A 51 3.52 31.11 36.82
N PHE A 52 2.69 30.66 37.76
CA PHE A 52 1.69 29.62 37.51
C PHE A 52 0.65 30.06 36.48
N GLN A 53 0.19 31.32 36.51
CA GLN A 53 -0.73 31.85 35.49
C GLN A 53 -0.09 31.85 34.09
N GLN A 54 1.19 32.19 33.98
CA GLN A 54 1.93 32.13 32.71
C GLN A 54 2.10 30.68 32.24
N LEU A 55 2.44 29.76 33.15
CA LEU A 55 2.58 28.34 32.84
C LEU A 55 1.27 27.70 32.41
N ASP A 56 0.16 28.05 33.07
CA ASP A 56 -1.18 27.57 32.72
C ASP A 56 -1.63 28.12 31.36
N LYS A 57 -1.39 29.40 31.09
CA LYS A 57 -1.67 29.97 29.77
C LYS A 57 -0.86 29.27 28.68
N ARG A 58 0.45 29.13 28.88
CA ARG A 58 1.35 28.45 27.94
C ARG A 58 0.92 27.01 27.69
N ARG A 59 0.63 26.23 28.74
CA ARG A 59 0.15 24.85 28.61
C ARG A 59 -1.19 24.78 27.90
N SER A 60 -2.11 25.68 28.20
CA SER A 60 -3.42 25.72 27.55
C SER A 60 -3.28 26.02 26.06
N ASP A 61 -2.40 26.96 25.69
CA ASP A 61 -2.10 27.29 24.31
C ASP A 61 -1.47 26.09 23.57
N GLU A 62 -0.47 25.43 24.18
CA GLU A 62 0.18 24.23 23.63
C GLU A 62 -0.81 23.06 23.46
N PHE A 63 -1.66 22.79 24.46
CA PHE A 63 -2.68 21.75 24.34
C PHE A 63 -3.74 22.08 23.29
N SER A 64 -4.10 23.36 23.13
CA SER A 64 -5.02 23.78 22.07
C SER A 64 -4.42 23.55 20.68
N ILE A 65 -3.11 23.79 20.52
CA ILE A 65 -2.38 23.53 19.27
C ILE A 65 -2.37 22.02 18.98
N ILE A 66 -1.99 21.19 19.95
CA ILE A 66 -1.95 19.73 19.81
C ILE A 66 -3.34 19.18 19.49
N ALA A 67 -4.38 19.65 20.17
CA ALA A 67 -5.77 19.26 19.90
C ALA A 67 -6.17 19.62 18.46
N GLY A 68 -5.74 20.78 17.95
CA GLY A 68 -5.93 21.18 16.56
C GLY A 68 -5.25 20.23 15.56
N TYR A 69 -3.99 19.85 15.81
CA TYR A 69 -3.28 18.87 14.99
C TYR A 69 -3.96 17.50 15.00
N ILE A 70 -4.39 17.01 16.17
CA ILE A 70 -5.11 15.73 16.28
C ILE A 70 -6.45 15.80 15.54
N ALA A 71 -7.18 16.91 15.65
CA ALA A 71 -8.46 17.08 14.94
C ALA A 71 -8.25 17.04 13.42
N LYS A 72 -7.26 17.76 12.90
CA LYS A 72 -6.89 17.75 11.48
C LYS A 72 -6.46 16.36 11.01
N ALA A 73 -5.60 15.68 11.77
CA ALA A 73 -5.18 14.32 11.47
C ALA A 73 -6.36 13.35 11.42
N LYS A 74 -7.31 13.44 12.37
CA LYS A 74 -8.53 12.61 12.38
C LYS A 74 -9.43 12.89 11.18
N GLU A 75 -9.50 14.14 10.72
CA GLU A 75 -10.24 14.53 9.53
C GLU A 75 -9.62 13.92 8.26
N GLU A 76 -8.31 14.02 8.08
CA GLU A 76 -7.61 13.39 6.95
C GLU A 76 -7.72 11.86 6.96
N ILE A 77 -7.64 11.22 8.13
CA ILE A 77 -7.87 9.76 8.26
C ILE A 77 -9.29 9.39 7.83
N ARG A 78 -10.29 10.22 8.17
CA ARG A 78 -11.68 10.00 7.74
C ARG A 78 -11.81 10.16 6.23
N ASP A 79 -11.17 11.18 5.66
CA ASP A 79 -11.24 11.51 4.23
C ASP A 79 -10.48 10.51 3.35
N MET A 80 -9.45 9.85 3.88
CA MET A 80 -8.81 8.70 3.24
C MET A 80 -9.79 7.56 2.97
N ARG A 81 -10.83 7.41 3.80
CA ARG A 81 -11.79 6.29 3.79
C ARG A 81 -11.07 4.93 3.77
N PRO A 82 -10.28 4.60 4.81
CA PRO A 82 -9.49 3.37 4.84
C PRO A 82 -10.33 2.09 4.69
N HIS A 83 -11.59 2.11 5.12
CA HIS A 83 -12.50 0.99 4.94
C HIS A 83 -12.86 0.75 3.46
N ASP A 84 -13.09 1.81 2.68
CA ASP A 84 -13.35 1.74 1.23
C ASP A 84 -12.11 1.18 0.50
N ILE A 85 -10.91 1.65 0.88
CA ILE A 85 -9.65 1.13 0.33
C ILE A 85 -9.51 -0.39 0.60
N SER A 86 -9.74 -0.81 1.84
CA SER A 86 -9.53 -2.20 2.26
C SER A 86 -10.63 -3.16 1.79
N GLN A 87 -11.88 -2.74 1.73
CA GLN A 87 -13.03 -3.63 1.47
C GLN A 87 -13.47 -3.64 0.01
N GLU A 88 -13.20 -2.57 -0.74
CA GLU A 88 -13.69 -2.44 -2.12
C GLU A 88 -12.52 -2.28 -3.10
N ARG A 89 -11.64 -1.31 -2.88
CA ARG A 89 -10.66 -0.87 -3.88
C ARG A 89 -9.55 -1.92 -4.11
N ILE A 90 -8.90 -2.36 -3.04
CA ILE A 90 -7.85 -3.38 -3.11
C ILE A 90 -8.42 -4.73 -3.60
N PRO A 91 -9.55 -5.23 -3.06
CA PRO A 91 -10.16 -6.46 -3.57
C PRO A 91 -10.57 -6.36 -5.05
N THR A 92 -11.12 -5.22 -5.49
CA THR A 92 -11.46 -5.00 -6.89
C THR A 92 -10.22 -5.04 -7.78
N ALA A 93 -9.13 -4.36 -7.39
CA ALA A 93 -7.87 -4.42 -8.12
C ALA A 93 -7.31 -5.85 -8.19
N GLY A 94 -7.41 -6.62 -7.09
CA GLY A 94 -7.04 -8.03 -7.07
C GLY A 94 -7.87 -8.88 -8.04
N ALA A 95 -9.19 -8.67 -8.08
CA ALA A 95 -10.08 -9.37 -8.99
C ALA A 95 -9.79 -9.03 -10.47
N GLU A 96 -9.41 -7.78 -10.77
CA GLU A 96 -8.98 -7.40 -12.13
C GLU A 96 -7.67 -8.09 -12.51
N LEU A 97 -6.70 -8.21 -11.59
CA LEU A 97 -5.44 -8.92 -11.83
C LEU A 97 -5.67 -10.42 -12.06
N GLU A 98 -6.52 -11.06 -11.27
CA GLU A 98 -6.87 -12.48 -11.46
C GLU A 98 -7.57 -12.70 -12.81
N ALA A 99 -8.46 -11.78 -13.19
CA ALA A 99 -9.13 -11.83 -14.48
C ALA A 99 -8.14 -11.65 -15.65
N ILE A 100 -7.13 -10.78 -15.53
CA ILE A 100 -6.06 -10.66 -16.53
C ILE A 100 -5.35 -12.00 -16.72
N THR A 101 -4.93 -12.65 -15.63
CA THR A 101 -4.25 -13.95 -15.70
C THR A 101 -5.14 -14.99 -16.40
N ARG A 102 -6.40 -15.10 -15.95
CA ARG A 102 -7.36 -16.06 -16.53
C ARG A 102 -7.65 -15.79 -18.01
N ASP A 103 -7.89 -14.54 -18.39
CA ASP A 103 -8.21 -14.16 -19.78
C ASP A 103 -6.99 -14.42 -20.69
N THR A 104 -5.78 -14.14 -20.18
CA THR A 104 -4.51 -14.39 -20.90
C THR A 104 -4.25 -15.89 -21.07
N GLU A 105 -4.47 -16.70 -20.03
CA GLU A 105 -4.35 -18.16 -20.10
C GLU A 105 -5.33 -18.76 -21.11
N ASN A 106 -6.61 -18.35 -21.05
CA ASN A 106 -7.62 -18.83 -21.99
C ASN A 106 -7.29 -18.46 -23.43
N ALA A 107 -6.86 -17.21 -23.67
CA ALA A 107 -6.50 -16.78 -25.01
C ALA A 107 -5.28 -17.54 -25.53
N THR A 108 -4.25 -17.73 -24.71
CA THR A 108 -3.06 -18.51 -25.07
C THR A 108 -3.42 -19.95 -25.40
N HIS A 109 -4.26 -20.59 -24.58
CA HIS A 109 -4.74 -21.94 -24.83
C HIS A 109 -5.53 -22.03 -26.16
N ASN A 110 -6.38 -21.05 -26.45
CA ASN A 110 -7.11 -20.99 -27.72
C ASN A 110 -6.16 -20.83 -28.92
N ILE A 111 -5.16 -19.95 -28.82
CA ILE A 111 -4.16 -19.74 -29.87
C ILE A 111 -3.40 -21.05 -30.15
N MET A 112 -2.95 -21.75 -29.10
CA MET A 112 -2.23 -23.02 -29.23
C MET A 112 -3.12 -24.09 -29.87
N ASN A 113 -4.38 -24.22 -29.46
CA ASN A 113 -5.31 -25.19 -30.04
C ASN A 113 -5.58 -24.93 -31.54
N CYS A 114 -5.70 -23.65 -31.95
CA CYS A 114 -5.87 -23.32 -33.37
C CYS A 114 -4.61 -23.69 -34.16
N ALA A 115 -3.42 -23.38 -33.63
CA ALA A 115 -2.16 -23.75 -34.26
C ALA A 115 -1.97 -25.28 -34.37
N GLU A 116 -2.31 -26.02 -33.32
CA GLU A 116 -2.31 -27.49 -33.32
C GLU A 116 -3.29 -28.07 -34.35
N ALA A 117 -4.50 -27.53 -34.43
CA ALA A 117 -5.48 -27.93 -35.43
C ALA A 117 -4.96 -27.72 -36.86
N MET A 118 -4.36 -26.56 -37.13
CA MET A 118 -3.75 -26.25 -38.43
C MET A 118 -2.62 -27.21 -38.80
N MET A 119 -1.77 -27.59 -37.86
CA MET A 119 -0.70 -28.59 -38.09
C MET A 119 -1.26 -29.98 -38.42
N GLY A 120 -2.46 -30.30 -37.92
CA GLY A 120 -3.16 -31.55 -38.18
C GLY A 120 -3.87 -31.59 -39.54
N PHE A 121 -4.07 -30.46 -40.22
CA PHE A 121 -4.79 -30.42 -41.48
C PHE A 121 -3.98 -31.03 -42.63
N SER A 122 -4.60 -31.98 -43.32
CA SER A 122 -4.15 -32.46 -44.63
C SER A 122 -5.18 -32.09 -45.70
N ILE A 123 -4.72 -31.77 -46.91
CA ILE A 123 -5.63 -31.51 -48.05
C ILE A 123 -6.58 -32.70 -48.32
N LYS A 124 -6.16 -33.91 -47.94
CA LYS A 124 -6.97 -35.14 -48.03
C LYS A 124 -8.20 -35.12 -47.13
N ASP A 125 -8.10 -34.48 -45.96
CA ASP A 125 -9.22 -34.36 -45.01
C ASP A 125 -10.34 -33.49 -45.58
N PHE A 126 -10.02 -32.69 -46.61
CA PHE A 126 -10.93 -31.81 -47.34
C PHE A 126 -11.19 -32.27 -48.78
N GLY A 127 -11.06 -33.59 -49.05
CA GLY A 127 -11.42 -34.18 -50.34
C GLY A 127 -10.52 -33.76 -51.51
N ASP A 128 -9.25 -33.45 -51.22
CA ASP A 128 -8.28 -32.90 -52.18
C ASP A 128 -8.72 -31.57 -52.82
N ASP A 129 -9.66 -30.83 -52.20
CA ASP A 129 -10.07 -29.49 -52.63
C ASP A 129 -9.19 -28.40 -51.97
N PRO A 130 -8.34 -27.70 -52.74
CA PRO A 130 -7.49 -26.64 -52.21
C PRO A 130 -8.29 -25.46 -51.63
N LYS A 131 -9.51 -25.20 -52.12
CA LYS A 131 -10.33 -24.09 -51.61
C LYS A 131 -10.89 -24.40 -50.23
N ALA A 132 -11.39 -25.62 -50.03
CA ALA A 132 -11.88 -26.08 -48.74
C ALA A 132 -10.76 -26.11 -47.68
N TYR A 133 -9.57 -26.62 -48.05
CA TYR A 133 -8.40 -26.59 -47.16
C TYR A 133 -8.00 -25.16 -46.77
N LYS A 134 -7.90 -24.25 -47.75
CA LYS A 134 -7.59 -22.84 -47.48
C LYS A 134 -8.63 -22.19 -46.56
N ALA A 135 -9.91 -22.43 -46.80
CA ALA A 135 -10.98 -21.89 -45.96
C ALA A 135 -10.84 -22.38 -44.51
N ALA A 136 -10.55 -23.67 -44.28
CA ALA A 136 -10.34 -24.19 -42.94
C ALA A 136 -9.12 -23.57 -42.24
N VAL A 137 -8.02 -23.34 -42.97
CA VAL A 137 -6.84 -22.62 -42.44
C VAL A 137 -7.18 -21.17 -42.12
N ASP A 138 -7.86 -20.46 -43.03
CA ASP A 138 -8.25 -19.07 -42.82
C ASP A 138 -9.20 -18.94 -41.60
N ASP A 139 -10.09 -19.91 -41.38
CA ASP A 139 -10.98 -19.96 -40.21
C ASP A 139 -10.20 -20.11 -38.89
N GLU A 140 -9.19 -21.00 -38.81
CA GLU A 140 -8.35 -21.13 -37.62
C GLU A 140 -7.48 -19.88 -37.38
N VAL A 141 -6.97 -19.26 -38.44
CA VAL A 141 -6.22 -17.99 -38.35
C VAL A 141 -7.13 -16.85 -37.84
N MET A 142 -8.38 -16.80 -38.26
CA MET A 142 -9.35 -15.83 -37.73
C MET A 142 -9.61 -16.03 -36.24
N LYS A 143 -9.75 -17.29 -35.78
CA LYS A 143 -9.89 -17.58 -34.34
C LYS A 143 -8.66 -17.13 -33.54
N ILE A 144 -7.45 -17.24 -34.11
CA ILE A 144 -6.23 -16.70 -33.47
C ILE A 144 -6.34 -15.18 -33.32
N PHE A 145 -6.74 -14.46 -34.37
CA PHE A 145 -6.92 -13.00 -34.28
C PHE A 145 -7.99 -12.60 -33.27
N GLU A 146 -9.11 -13.33 -33.23
CA GLU A 146 -10.15 -13.14 -32.23
C GLU A 146 -9.63 -13.40 -30.82
N ALA A 147 -8.86 -14.48 -30.61
CA ALA A 147 -8.25 -14.79 -29.32
C ALA A 147 -7.33 -13.65 -28.88
N CYS A 148 -6.46 -13.13 -29.77
CA CYS A 148 -5.54 -12.01 -29.51
C CYS A 148 -6.22 -10.71 -29.03
N SER A 149 -7.53 -10.55 -29.23
CA SER A 149 -8.29 -9.41 -28.68
C SER A 149 -8.26 -9.33 -27.15
N PHE A 150 -7.82 -10.39 -26.45
CA PHE A 150 -7.57 -10.37 -25.00
C PHE A 150 -6.62 -9.24 -24.58
N GLN A 151 -5.73 -8.80 -25.47
CA GLN A 151 -4.78 -7.72 -25.19
C GLN A 151 -5.47 -6.40 -24.84
N ASP A 152 -6.57 -6.04 -25.54
CA ASP A 152 -7.32 -4.81 -25.27
C ASP A 152 -7.97 -4.86 -23.88
N ILE A 153 -8.65 -5.97 -23.58
CA ILE A 153 -9.26 -6.19 -22.27
C ILE A 153 -8.20 -6.17 -21.17
N THR A 154 -7.05 -6.83 -21.37
CA THR A 154 -5.94 -6.79 -20.42
C THR A 154 -5.43 -5.36 -20.21
N GLY A 155 -5.24 -4.57 -21.28
CA GLY A 155 -4.82 -3.17 -21.18
C GLY A 155 -5.79 -2.31 -20.36
N GLN A 156 -7.09 -2.47 -20.58
CA GLN A 156 -8.14 -1.77 -19.83
C GLN A 156 -8.13 -2.17 -18.34
N ARG A 157 -8.02 -3.48 -18.04
CA ARG A 157 -7.95 -3.98 -16.67
C ARG A 157 -6.69 -3.50 -15.94
N VAL A 158 -5.53 -3.53 -16.59
CA VAL A 158 -4.27 -2.99 -16.04
C VAL A 158 -4.43 -1.51 -15.74
N SER A 159 -4.99 -0.74 -16.68
CA SER A 159 -5.25 0.69 -16.49
C SER A 159 -6.15 0.95 -15.27
N LYS A 160 -7.19 0.13 -15.08
CA LYS A 160 -8.07 0.21 -13.91
C LYS A 160 -7.33 -0.06 -12.61
N VAL A 161 -6.49 -1.11 -12.56
CA VAL A 161 -5.66 -1.43 -11.39
C VAL A 161 -4.70 -0.28 -11.07
N VAL A 162 -3.98 0.23 -12.07
CA VAL A 162 -3.04 1.35 -11.91
C VAL A 162 -3.76 2.59 -11.38
N ASN A 163 -4.95 2.89 -11.90
CA ASN A 163 -5.75 4.02 -11.42
C ASN A 163 -6.19 3.86 -9.96
N VAL A 164 -6.55 2.64 -9.54
CA VAL A 164 -6.85 2.36 -8.13
C VAL A 164 -5.62 2.59 -7.25
N LEU A 165 -4.45 2.09 -7.65
CA LEU A 165 -3.19 2.27 -6.92
C LEU A 165 -2.80 3.75 -6.80
N LYS A 166 -2.84 4.51 -7.89
CA LYS A 166 -2.56 5.96 -7.89
C LYS A 166 -3.46 6.73 -6.91
N GLN A 167 -4.75 6.41 -6.88
CA GLN A 167 -5.67 7.08 -5.97
C GLN A 167 -5.44 6.68 -4.50
N ILE A 168 -4.97 5.45 -4.23
CA ILE A 168 -4.55 5.05 -2.87
C ILE A 168 -3.29 5.82 -2.48
N GLU A 169 -2.30 5.87 -3.36
CA GLU A 169 -1.04 6.62 -3.18
C GLU A 169 -1.30 8.09 -2.86
N GLU A 170 -2.15 8.78 -3.63
CA GLU A 170 -2.50 10.18 -3.41
C GLU A 170 -3.12 10.41 -2.02
N ARG A 171 -4.01 9.50 -1.58
CA ARG A 171 -4.64 9.59 -0.25
C ARG A 171 -3.65 9.31 0.87
N VAL A 172 -2.78 8.32 0.71
CA VAL A 172 -1.72 7.99 1.68
C VAL A 172 -0.71 9.12 1.78
N GLY A 173 -0.28 9.69 0.65
CA GLY A 173 0.62 10.85 0.60
C GLY A 173 0.06 12.07 1.31
N ARG A 174 -1.23 12.39 1.13
CA ARG A 174 -1.89 13.49 1.87
C ARG A 174 -1.87 13.27 3.38
N LEU A 175 -2.09 12.03 3.83
CA LEU A 175 -2.03 11.70 5.26
C LEU A 175 -0.60 11.79 5.81
N ALA A 176 0.39 11.25 5.09
CA ALA A 176 1.79 11.31 5.47
C ALA A 176 2.25 12.77 5.64
N ASN A 177 1.93 13.62 4.66
CA ASN A 177 2.21 15.05 4.71
C ASN A 177 1.53 15.76 5.88
N THR A 178 0.28 15.39 6.21
CA THR A 178 -0.45 16.02 7.32
C THR A 178 0.07 15.59 8.69
N LEU A 179 0.50 14.33 8.81
CA LEU A 179 1.09 13.79 10.03
C LEU A 179 2.56 14.22 10.21
N GLY A 180 3.16 14.88 9.22
CA GLY A 180 4.59 15.19 9.23
C GLY A 180 5.45 13.93 9.26
N ILE A 181 4.94 12.83 8.72
CA ILE A 181 5.71 11.61 8.52
C ILE A 181 6.61 11.90 7.32
N GLU A 182 7.81 12.40 7.59
CA GLU A 182 8.89 12.36 6.60
C GLU A 182 9.17 10.89 6.30
N ASP A 183 9.41 10.57 5.03
CA ASP A 183 9.88 9.26 4.63
C ASP A 183 11.09 8.94 5.50
N GLY A 184 10.94 7.96 6.41
CA GLY A 184 12.07 7.47 7.17
C GLY A 184 13.12 7.05 6.16
N SER A 185 14.37 7.49 6.35
CA SER A 185 15.52 7.09 5.53
C SER A 185 15.39 5.62 5.16
N PRO A 186 15.57 5.22 3.87
CA PRO A 186 15.33 3.86 3.42
C PRO A 186 15.86 2.87 4.44
N ARG A 187 14.95 2.15 5.10
CA ARG A 187 15.35 1.20 6.13
C ARG A 187 16.14 0.12 5.41
N GLU A 188 17.41 -0.05 5.75
CA GLU A 188 18.21 -1.12 5.13
C GLU A 188 17.44 -2.43 5.27
N MET A 189 17.12 -3.05 4.13
CA MET A 189 16.48 -4.36 4.12
C MET A 189 17.32 -5.31 4.97
N THR A 190 16.65 -6.02 5.86
CA THR A 190 17.28 -7.08 6.65
C THR A 190 17.92 -8.12 5.73
N ALA A 191 18.90 -8.86 6.22
CA ALA A 191 19.56 -9.91 5.44
C ALA A 191 18.57 -10.98 4.92
N GLU A 192 17.46 -11.17 5.64
CA GLU A 192 16.36 -12.07 5.29
C GLU A 192 15.51 -11.49 4.15
N GLU A 193 15.16 -10.21 4.21
CA GLU A 193 14.43 -9.50 3.15
C GLU A 193 15.26 -9.41 1.85
N LYS A 194 16.57 -9.13 1.95
CA LYS A 194 17.47 -9.14 0.78
C LYS A 194 17.52 -10.50 0.11
N ARG A 195 17.68 -11.57 0.91
CA ARG A 195 17.69 -12.94 0.39
C ARG A 195 16.36 -13.31 -0.27
N ALA A 196 15.23 -12.89 0.28
CA ALA A 196 13.91 -13.14 -0.30
C ALA A 196 13.70 -12.37 -1.62
N HIS A 197 14.18 -11.13 -1.68
CA HIS A 197 14.15 -10.32 -2.90
C HIS A 197 15.04 -10.90 -4.00
N ASP A 198 16.24 -11.34 -3.67
CA ASP A 198 17.16 -12.00 -4.62
C ASP A 198 16.58 -13.32 -5.16
N LEU A 199 15.77 -14.02 -4.35
CA LEU A 199 15.08 -15.25 -4.75
C LEU A 199 13.86 -15.02 -5.64
N LEU A 200 13.29 -13.80 -5.66
CA LEU A 200 12.16 -13.42 -6.50
C LEU A 200 12.58 -13.02 -7.93
N LEU A 201 13.87 -12.78 -8.17
CA LEU A 201 14.44 -12.39 -9.47
C LEU A 201 14.66 -13.57 -10.44
N ASN A 202 13.97 -14.70 -10.27
CA ASN A 202 14.11 -15.89 -11.12
C ASN A 202 13.27 -15.84 -12.42
N GLY A 203 13.04 -14.66 -12.98
CA GLY A 203 12.43 -14.47 -14.30
C GLY A 203 13.41 -13.79 -15.26
N PRO A 204 13.21 -13.86 -16.60
CA PRO A 204 14.01 -13.11 -17.55
C PRO A 204 14.10 -11.65 -17.12
N ALA A 205 15.31 -11.18 -16.83
CA ALA A 205 15.52 -9.82 -16.34
C ALA A 205 15.09 -8.83 -17.41
N ILE A 206 14.07 -8.01 -17.14
CA ILE A 206 13.68 -6.91 -18.03
C ILE A 206 14.85 -5.92 -18.08
N GLY A 207 15.56 -5.87 -19.21
CA GLY A 207 16.71 -4.99 -19.42
C GLY A 207 17.96 -5.34 -18.60
N GLY A 208 18.02 -6.52 -17.99
CA GLY A 208 19.23 -7.02 -17.33
C GLY A 208 20.24 -7.56 -18.35
N PRO A 209 21.51 -7.81 -17.95
CA PRO A 209 22.47 -8.44 -18.84
C PRO A 209 21.92 -9.80 -19.27
N GLU A 210 21.69 -9.96 -20.57
CA GLU A 210 21.29 -11.24 -21.15
C GLU A 210 22.31 -12.30 -20.70
N THR A 211 21.81 -13.41 -20.13
CA THR A 211 22.68 -14.55 -19.87
C THR A 211 23.13 -15.06 -21.23
N LYS A 212 24.41 -14.87 -21.55
CA LYS A 212 24.97 -15.26 -22.86
C LYS A 212 24.76 -16.76 -23.06
N GLN A 213 24.39 -17.15 -24.28
CA GLN A 213 24.15 -18.56 -24.63
C GLN A 213 25.34 -19.45 -24.24
N ASP A 214 26.57 -18.98 -24.41
CA ASP A 214 27.79 -19.68 -23.99
C ASP A 214 27.83 -20.04 -22.49
N ALA A 215 27.23 -19.21 -21.63
CA ALA A 215 27.14 -19.47 -20.19
C ALA A 215 26.06 -20.50 -19.85
N ILE A 216 25.00 -20.58 -20.66
CA ILE A 216 23.97 -21.61 -20.56
C ILE A 216 24.55 -22.95 -21.02
N ASP A 217 25.24 -22.96 -22.16
CA ASP A 217 25.87 -24.15 -22.71
C ASP A 217 26.94 -24.70 -21.74
N ALA A 218 27.74 -23.84 -21.11
CA ALA A 218 28.71 -24.25 -20.09
C ALA A 218 28.06 -24.95 -18.87
N MET A 219 26.83 -24.59 -18.48
CA MET A 219 26.11 -25.26 -17.38
C MET A 219 25.60 -26.65 -17.77
N PHE A 220 25.34 -26.91 -19.05
CA PHE A 220 24.95 -28.23 -19.56
C PHE A 220 26.14 -29.08 -19.98
N ASP A 221 27.27 -28.46 -20.33
CA ASP A 221 28.54 -29.13 -20.65
C ASP A 221 29.33 -29.53 -19.39
N GLU A 222 29.12 -28.86 -18.26
CA GLU A 222 29.65 -29.28 -16.96
C GLU A 222 28.79 -30.43 -16.36
N ALA A 223 28.67 -31.53 -17.12
CA ALA A 223 28.26 -32.81 -16.58
C ALA A 223 29.27 -33.25 -15.52
N PRO A 224 28.85 -33.66 -14.30
CA PRO A 224 29.80 -34.20 -13.35
C PRO A 224 30.41 -35.46 -13.95
N ALA A 225 31.75 -35.50 -13.99
CA ALA A 225 32.51 -36.69 -14.35
C ALA A 225 32.22 -37.83 -13.36
N PHE A 226 31.13 -38.56 -13.58
CA PHE A 226 30.86 -39.86 -12.98
C PHE A 226 31.23 -40.96 -13.97
N GLU A 227 32.53 -41.07 -14.27
CA GLU A 227 33.08 -42.31 -14.82
C GLU A 227 33.81 -43.08 -13.71
N ALA A 228 33.05 -43.89 -12.98
CA ALA A 228 33.56 -45.10 -12.34
C ALA A 228 32.44 -46.14 -12.32
N PRO A 229 32.67 -47.39 -12.77
CA PRO A 229 31.63 -48.41 -12.80
C PRO A 229 31.27 -48.79 -11.36
N ILE A 230 30.06 -48.46 -10.93
CA ILE A 230 29.54 -48.86 -9.62
C ILE A 230 29.34 -50.38 -9.64
N LYS A 231 30.15 -51.10 -8.85
CA LYS A 231 29.90 -52.50 -8.50
C LYS A 231 28.67 -52.56 -7.59
N ALA A 232 27.75 -53.48 -7.89
CA ALA A 232 26.40 -53.54 -7.34
C ALA A 232 26.26 -53.87 -5.84
N ASP A 233 27.33 -53.96 -5.04
CA ASP A 233 27.26 -54.49 -3.67
C ASP A 233 27.72 -53.53 -2.55
N ALA A 234 27.90 -52.23 -2.81
CA ALA A 234 28.51 -51.30 -1.83
C ALA A 234 27.56 -50.25 -1.19
N LEU A 235 26.24 -50.34 -1.38
CA LEU A 235 25.27 -49.33 -0.89
C LEU A 235 24.35 -49.82 0.24
N ALA A 236 24.58 -50.99 0.82
CA ALA A 236 23.67 -51.56 1.81
C ALA A 236 23.81 -51.02 3.25
N ASP A 237 24.86 -50.26 3.61
CA ASP A 237 25.24 -50.11 5.04
C ASP A 237 25.31 -48.68 5.61
N LYS A 238 24.75 -47.64 4.97
CA LYS A 238 24.77 -46.30 5.59
C LYS A 238 23.66 -45.31 5.23
N ALA A 239 22.41 -45.76 5.20
CA ALA A 239 21.26 -44.85 5.27
C ALA A 239 20.96 -44.46 6.73
N PRO A 240 20.94 -43.16 7.11
CA PRO A 240 20.29 -42.73 8.34
C PRO A 240 18.78 -42.96 8.22
N ALA A 241 18.17 -43.51 9.28
CA ALA A 241 16.75 -43.83 9.33
C ALA A 241 15.85 -42.58 9.12
N PRO A 242 14.77 -42.69 8.34
CA PRO A 242 13.78 -41.61 8.22
C PRO A 242 12.98 -41.46 9.52
N ALA A 243 12.89 -40.21 10.01
CA ALA A 243 11.95 -39.82 11.06
C ALA A 243 10.49 -39.95 10.56
N PRO A 244 9.50 -40.16 11.46
CA PRO A 244 8.17 -40.61 11.08
C PRO A 244 7.35 -39.51 10.40
N VAL A 245 6.80 -39.81 9.23
CA VAL A 245 5.81 -39.00 8.53
C VAL A 245 4.50 -39.05 9.32
N ALA A 246 3.99 -37.87 9.72
CA ALA A 246 2.67 -37.72 10.31
C ALA A 246 1.57 -38.13 9.32
N LYS A 247 0.61 -38.93 9.78
CA LYS A 247 -0.55 -39.41 9.01
C LYS A 247 -1.37 -38.25 8.45
N ALA A 248 -1.73 -38.37 7.17
CA ALA A 248 -2.79 -37.61 6.53
C ALA A 248 -4.13 -37.81 7.29
N PRO A 249 -4.95 -36.76 7.46
CA PRO A 249 -6.28 -36.91 8.03
C PRO A 249 -7.23 -37.61 7.04
N GLU A 250 -8.00 -38.56 7.56
CA GLU A 250 -9.02 -39.33 6.81
C GLU A 250 -10.14 -38.44 6.23
N PRO A 251 -10.77 -38.85 5.11
CA PRO A 251 -11.90 -38.14 4.53
C PRO A 251 -13.15 -38.27 5.42
N ALA A 252 -13.74 -37.13 5.77
CA ALA A 252 -14.98 -37.06 6.53
C ALA A 252 -16.16 -37.68 5.75
N PRO A 253 -17.14 -38.32 6.44
CA PRO A 253 -18.22 -39.07 5.80
C PRO A 253 -19.24 -38.16 5.11
N THR A 254 -19.76 -38.64 3.99
CA THR A 254 -20.86 -38.04 3.24
C THR A 254 -22.13 -37.90 4.10
N PRO A 255 -22.80 -36.73 4.12
CA PRO A 255 -24.11 -36.61 4.73
C PRO A 255 -25.20 -37.21 3.82
N LYS A 256 -26.01 -38.12 4.39
CA LYS A 256 -27.21 -38.72 3.82
C LYS A 256 -28.36 -37.68 3.69
N PRO A 257 -29.26 -37.79 2.69
CA PRO A 257 -30.25 -36.74 2.38
C PRO A 257 -31.55 -36.85 3.19
N ALA A 258 -32.09 -35.70 3.63
CA ALA A 258 -33.49 -35.51 4.06
C ALA A 258 -33.80 -34.00 4.22
N PRO A 259 -35.07 -33.56 4.23
CA PRO A 259 -36.20 -33.85 3.33
C PRO A 259 -36.65 -32.58 2.56
N ALA A 260 -37.44 -32.77 1.50
CA ALA A 260 -38.00 -31.68 0.69
C ALA A 260 -38.97 -30.77 1.48
N PRO A 261 -38.88 -29.43 1.35
CA PRO A 261 -39.98 -28.55 1.73
C PRO A 261 -41.08 -28.53 0.65
N ALA A 262 -42.32 -28.62 1.11
CA ALA A 262 -43.56 -28.57 0.34
C ALA A 262 -43.78 -27.18 -0.33
N PRO A 263 -44.66 -27.06 -1.35
CA PRO A 263 -44.65 -25.98 -2.32
C PRO A 263 -45.21 -24.67 -1.75
N VAL A 264 -44.41 -23.60 -1.81
CA VAL A 264 -44.89 -22.24 -1.54
C VAL A 264 -45.52 -21.68 -2.81
N ALA A 265 -46.68 -21.04 -2.60
CA ALA A 265 -47.63 -20.56 -3.58
C ALA A 265 -47.05 -19.66 -4.69
N LYS A 266 -47.65 -19.78 -5.88
CA LYS A 266 -47.46 -18.88 -7.03
C LYS A 266 -47.66 -17.42 -6.60
N ALA A 267 -46.62 -16.60 -6.75
CA ALA A 267 -46.71 -15.14 -6.79
C ALA A 267 -46.85 -14.68 -8.27
N PRO A 268 -47.51 -13.53 -8.52
CA PRO A 268 -48.28 -13.26 -9.74
C PRO A 268 -47.43 -12.86 -10.95
N GLU A 269 -48.00 -13.03 -12.15
CA GLU A 269 -47.48 -12.56 -13.44
C GLU A 269 -47.02 -11.09 -13.39
N PRO A 270 -45.86 -10.75 -13.98
CA PRO A 270 -45.50 -9.36 -14.19
C PRO A 270 -46.40 -8.74 -15.27
N ALA A 271 -46.98 -7.59 -14.94
CA ALA A 271 -47.80 -6.76 -15.82
C ALA A 271 -47.03 -6.34 -17.10
N PRO A 272 -47.74 -6.08 -18.23
CA PRO A 272 -47.14 -5.89 -19.54
C PRO A 272 -46.29 -4.61 -19.63
N ALA A 273 -45.16 -4.73 -20.33
CA ALA A 273 -44.22 -3.64 -20.60
C ALA A 273 -44.90 -2.42 -21.27
N PRO A 274 -44.50 -1.18 -20.91
CA PRO A 274 -45.01 0.02 -21.57
C PRO A 274 -44.51 0.10 -23.02
N LYS A 275 -45.42 0.48 -23.93
CA LYS A 275 -45.15 0.66 -25.37
C LYS A 275 -44.05 1.71 -25.62
N PRO A 276 -43.20 1.53 -26.65
CA PRO A 276 -42.20 2.53 -27.06
C PRO A 276 -42.87 3.84 -27.50
N ALA A 277 -42.42 4.96 -26.94
CA ALA A 277 -42.78 6.29 -27.40
C ALA A 277 -42.00 6.65 -28.68
N LEU A 278 -42.67 7.34 -29.61
CA LEU A 278 -42.16 7.76 -30.91
C LEU A 278 -40.88 8.60 -30.82
N ALA A 279 -39.95 8.33 -31.73
CA ALA A 279 -38.74 9.11 -31.98
C ALA A 279 -39.06 10.53 -32.48
N PRO A 280 -38.33 11.58 -32.04
CA PRO A 280 -38.32 12.87 -32.72
C PRO A 280 -37.44 12.83 -33.98
N ALA A 281 -37.87 13.56 -35.01
CA ALA A 281 -37.26 13.68 -36.33
C ALA A 281 -35.84 14.32 -36.30
N PRO A 282 -34.98 14.07 -37.33
CA PRO A 282 -33.58 14.48 -37.31
C PRO A 282 -33.37 15.98 -37.59
N ALA A 283 -32.47 16.60 -36.82
CA ALA A 283 -31.93 17.95 -37.06
C ALA A 283 -30.60 17.84 -37.86
N PRO A 284 -30.18 18.90 -38.59
CA PRO A 284 -29.22 18.79 -39.70
C PRO A 284 -27.77 18.56 -39.25
N ALA A 285 -27.01 17.91 -40.15
CA ALA A 285 -25.63 17.46 -39.95
C ALA A 285 -24.63 18.58 -39.60
N PRO A 286 -23.70 18.36 -38.65
CA PRO A 286 -22.47 19.14 -38.53
C PRO A 286 -21.52 18.86 -39.71
N GLN A 287 -20.88 19.92 -40.20
CA GLN A 287 -19.89 19.92 -41.29
C GLN A 287 -18.70 19.00 -41.02
N GLU A 288 -18.21 18.39 -42.10
CA GLU A 288 -16.98 17.61 -42.18
C GLU A 288 -15.78 18.36 -41.58
N ALA A 289 -15.18 17.78 -40.53
CA ALA A 289 -13.80 18.03 -40.19
C ALA A 289 -12.93 17.22 -41.16
N ALA A 290 -12.00 17.89 -41.83
CA ALA A 290 -11.03 17.27 -42.73
C ALA A 290 -10.31 16.11 -42.02
N GLY A 291 -10.55 14.88 -42.51
CA GLY A 291 -9.81 13.71 -42.07
C GLY A 291 -8.39 13.76 -42.64
N ASN A 292 -7.41 13.50 -41.79
CA ASN A 292 -6.02 13.28 -42.20
C ASN A 292 -6.01 12.24 -43.33
N SER A 293 -5.46 12.62 -44.48
CA SER A 293 -5.46 11.78 -45.66
C SER A 293 -4.48 10.63 -45.49
N GLN A 294 -4.69 9.53 -46.22
CA GLN A 294 -3.79 8.36 -46.18
C GLN A 294 -2.34 8.77 -46.53
N ASP A 295 -2.17 9.79 -47.37
CA ASP A 295 -0.86 10.38 -47.75
C ASP A 295 -0.15 11.08 -46.57
N ASP A 296 -0.89 11.62 -45.59
CA ASP A 296 -0.33 12.23 -44.37
C ASP A 296 0.19 11.17 -43.38
N ILE A 297 -0.35 9.95 -43.44
CA ILE A 297 0.09 8.82 -42.61
C ILE A 297 1.34 8.17 -43.22
N ASP A 298 1.39 8.05 -44.55
CA ASP A 298 2.55 7.47 -45.25
C ASP A 298 3.79 8.38 -45.13
N SER A 299 3.60 9.71 -45.15
CA SER A 299 4.70 10.68 -44.96
C SER A 299 5.27 10.74 -43.54
N MET A 300 4.61 10.14 -42.54
CA MET A 300 5.18 9.99 -41.19
C MET A 300 6.16 8.81 -41.08
N PHE A 301 6.15 7.86 -42.02
CA PHE A 301 7.00 6.65 -41.98
C PHE A 301 8.12 6.63 -43.04
N ASP A 302 8.08 7.53 -44.03
CA ASP A 302 9.18 7.72 -44.98
C ASP A 302 10.24 8.68 -44.41
N ILE A 303 11.18 8.12 -43.64
CA ILE A 303 12.41 8.82 -43.23
C ILE A 303 13.39 8.74 -44.41
N PRO A 304 13.82 9.87 -45.02
CA PRO A 304 14.81 9.83 -46.09
C PRO A 304 16.14 9.26 -45.57
N GLU A 305 16.83 8.45 -46.39
CA GLU A 305 18.10 7.79 -46.03
C GLU A 305 19.19 8.76 -45.52
N GLU A 306 19.09 10.06 -45.83
CA GLU A 306 19.99 11.10 -45.32
C GLU A 306 19.81 11.43 -43.83
N ASP A 307 18.70 11.01 -43.18
CA ASP A 307 18.43 11.29 -41.76
C ASP A 307 18.58 10.06 -40.83
N MET A 308 18.75 8.85 -41.38
CA MET A 308 19.07 7.65 -40.57
C MET A 308 20.50 7.64 -40.01
N GLY A 309 21.35 8.59 -40.43
CA GLY A 309 22.76 8.69 -40.00
C GLY A 309 23.04 9.72 -38.90
N LYS A 310 22.05 10.52 -38.48
CA LYS A 310 22.23 11.46 -37.37
C LYS A 310 21.85 10.78 -36.07
N THR A 311 22.81 10.12 -35.45
CA THR A 311 22.72 9.82 -34.02
C THR A 311 22.72 11.16 -33.29
N ASN A 312 21.63 11.52 -32.62
CA ASN A 312 21.63 12.65 -31.68
C ASN A 312 22.82 12.44 -30.75
N SER A 313 23.82 13.32 -30.85
CA SER A 313 25.02 13.16 -30.05
C SER A 313 24.65 13.39 -28.58
N GLN A 314 25.38 12.75 -27.67
CA GLN A 314 25.14 12.89 -26.22
C GLN A 314 25.08 14.37 -25.80
N ASP A 315 25.85 15.23 -26.48
CA ASP A 315 25.92 16.68 -26.25
C ASP A 315 24.61 17.41 -26.61
N ASP A 316 23.84 16.92 -27.59
CA ASP A 316 22.54 17.50 -27.98
C ASP A 316 21.42 17.14 -26.99
N ILE A 317 21.55 15.99 -26.30
CA ILE A 317 20.62 15.55 -25.27
C ILE A 317 20.85 16.33 -23.97
N ASP A 318 22.11 16.60 -23.62
CA ASP A 318 22.45 17.34 -22.40
C ASP A 318 22.00 18.82 -22.48
N ALA A 319 21.96 19.42 -23.67
CA ALA A 319 21.49 20.80 -23.88
C ALA A 319 19.96 21.00 -23.74
N LEU A 320 19.19 19.91 -23.66
CA LEU A 320 17.72 19.96 -23.51
C LEU A 320 17.27 19.98 -22.04
N PHE A 321 18.17 19.73 -21.09
CA PHE A 321 17.86 19.61 -19.66
C PHE A 321 18.60 20.62 -18.76
N ASP A 322 19.29 21.61 -19.34
CA ASP A 322 19.87 22.79 -18.67
C ASP A 322 19.07 24.06 -19.03
#